data_AF-A0A2N0XFI5-F1
#
_entry.id   AF-A0A2N0XFI5-F1
#
_cell.length_a   1.000
_cell.length_b   1.000
_cell.length_c   1.000
_cell.angle_alpha   90.00
_cell.angle_beta   90.00
_cell.angle_gamma   90.00
#
_symmetry.space_group_name_H-M   'P 1'
#
loop_
_entity.id
_entity.type
_entity.pdbx_description
1 polymer ?
#
loop_
_entity_poly.entity_id
_entity_poly.type
_entity_poly.pdbx_seq_one_letter_code
_entity_poly.pdbx_strand_id
1 'polypeptide(L)'
;MKSRLVILGVFAVFSCKAQQIFPLNTFPEKIPVGSYIKDLNNELNPFVGIWIGHYNGKSVKLEIVKQEHRSFRLPNLLDVYYQDALIVKFEVKDSNNNLLQSNSTTQHEYDKNFIASMYLKNDTVNLYYTGTNCGVGWGTINLKKLSDNQISWSYYPNSTTITTVNCSGNPDMKIYLPDTENLVFTKQ
;
A
#
# COMPACT_ATOMS: atom_id res chain seq x y z
N MET A 1 -42.27 -54.59 -19.29
CA MET A 1 -41.05 -54.77 -18.48
C MET A 1 -40.43 -53.39 -18.25
N LYS A 2 -40.50 -52.84 -17.03
CA LYS A 2 -40.05 -51.48 -16.72
C LYS A 2 -38.60 -51.56 -16.19
N SER A 3 -37.64 -51.21 -17.02
CA SER A 3 -36.23 -51.05 -16.61
C SER A 3 -36.10 -49.79 -15.77
N ARG A 4 -35.76 -49.93 -14.49
CA ARG A 4 -35.42 -48.80 -13.62
C ARG A 4 -33.93 -48.53 -13.75
N LEU A 5 -33.59 -47.51 -14.53
CA LEU A 5 -32.22 -46.97 -14.56
C LEU A 5 -32.01 -46.16 -13.28
N VAL A 6 -31.37 -46.75 -12.27
CA VAL A 6 -30.94 -46.03 -11.08
C VAL A 6 -29.56 -45.44 -11.39
N ILE A 7 -29.54 -44.20 -11.85
CA ILE A 7 -28.29 -43.42 -11.94
C ILE A 7 -27.97 -42.97 -10.52
N LEU A 8 -27.04 -43.67 -9.88
CA LEU A 8 -26.46 -43.26 -8.61
C LEU A 8 -25.56 -42.04 -8.88
N GLY A 9 -26.09 -40.84 -8.68
CA GLY A 9 -25.34 -39.60 -8.83
C GLY A 9 -24.25 -39.50 -7.77
N VAL A 10 -23.00 -39.67 -8.20
CA VAL A 10 -21.81 -39.33 -7.39
C VAL A 10 -21.77 -37.81 -7.28
N PHE A 11 -22.28 -37.26 -6.18
CA PHE A 11 -22.01 -35.88 -5.78
C PHE A 11 -20.54 -35.80 -5.40
N ALA A 12 -19.68 -35.51 -6.37
CA ALA A 12 -18.34 -35.03 -6.12
C ALA A 12 -18.47 -33.65 -5.44
N VAL A 13 -18.48 -33.64 -4.11
CA VAL A 13 -18.24 -32.44 -3.32
C VAL A 13 -16.80 -32.01 -3.55
N PHE A 14 -16.56 -31.35 -4.68
CA PHE A 14 -15.40 -30.48 -4.81
C PHE A 14 -15.54 -29.43 -3.72
N SER A 15 -14.82 -29.63 -2.61
CA SER A 15 -14.57 -28.59 -1.64
C SER A 15 -13.72 -27.53 -2.33
N CYS A 16 -14.38 -26.69 -3.13
CA CYS A 16 -13.80 -25.45 -3.58
C CYS A 16 -13.52 -24.67 -2.29
N LYS A 17 -12.25 -24.58 -1.90
CA LYS A 17 -11.83 -23.66 -0.84
C LYS A 17 -12.06 -22.26 -1.37
N ALA A 18 -13.29 -21.78 -1.30
CA ALA A 18 -13.65 -20.42 -1.65
C ALA A 18 -12.76 -19.50 -0.81
N GLN A 19 -12.07 -18.60 -1.49
CA GLN A 19 -11.23 -17.60 -0.84
C GLN A 19 -12.10 -16.80 0.14
N GLN A 20 -11.69 -16.75 1.40
CA GLN A 20 -12.41 -16.01 2.43
C GLN A 20 -12.20 -14.51 2.22
N ILE A 21 -13.28 -13.74 2.29
CA ILE A 21 -13.28 -12.28 2.08
C ILE A 21 -13.42 -11.58 3.43
N PHE A 22 -12.56 -10.61 3.69
CA PHE A 22 -12.52 -9.80 4.91
C PHE A 22 -12.54 -8.30 4.57
N PRO A 23 -13.05 -7.43 5.45
CA PRO A 23 -13.04 -5.97 5.26
C PRO A 23 -11.64 -5.36 5.46
N LEU A 24 -11.40 -4.15 4.90
CA LEU A 24 -10.13 -3.39 4.95
C LEU A 24 -9.58 -3.08 6.35
N ASN A 25 -10.39 -3.18 7.40
CA ASN A 25 -9.95 -2.97 8.79
C ASN A 25 -9.44 -4.26 9.47
N THR A 26 -9.24 -5.33 8.69
CA THR A 26 -8.77 -6.63 9.17
C THR A 26 -7.25 -6.72 9.08
N PHE A 27 -6.61 -7.25 10.12
CA PHE A 27 -5.17 -7.50 10.12
C PHE A 27 -4.84 -8.84 9.44
N PRO A 28 -3.91 -8.88 8.47
CA PRO A 28 -3.58 -10.08 7.70
C PRO A 28 -3.04 -11.25 8.56
N GLU A 29 -2.46 -10.98 9.73
CA GLU A 29 -1.98 -12.03 10.66
C GLU A 29 -3.12 -12.76 11.38
N LYS A 30 -4.35 -12.24 11.31
CA LYS A 30 -5.53 -12.78 12.01
C LYS A 30 -6.48 -13.56 11.10
N ILE A 31 -6.12 -13.74 9.83
CA ILE A 31 -6.96 -14.41 8.83
C ILE A 31 -6.23 -15.61 8.24
N PRO A 32 -6.94 -16.63 7.73
CA PRO A 32 -6.30 -17.77 7.09
C PRO A 32 -5.46 -17.38 5.88
N VAL A 33 -4.39 -18.13 5.62
CA VAL A 33 -3.54 -17.95 4.44
C VAL A 33 -4.36 -18.00 3.16
N GLY A 34 -4.01 -17.13 2.20
CA GLY A 34 -4.70 -17.01 0.92
C GLY A 34 -6.04 -16.26 0.99
N SER A 35 -6.42 -15.70 2.14
CA SER A 35 -7.61 -14.85 2.27
C SER A 35 -7.48 -13.53 1.50
N TYR A 36 -8.62 -12.86 1.28
CA TYR A 36 -8.72 -11.61 0.53
C TYR A 36 -9.32 -10.49 1.39
N ILE A 37 -8.55 -9.44 1.62
CA ILE A 37 -8.98 -8.22 2.29
C ILE A 37 -9.51 -7.24 1.22
N LYS A 38 -10.83 -7.08 1.16
CA LYS A 38 -11.51 -6.36 0.08
C LYS A 38 -12.04 -5.00 0.53
N ASP A 39 -11.99 -4.02 -0.37
CA ASP A 39 -12.67 -2.73 -0.22
C ASP A 39 -14.16 -2.87 -0.55
N LEU A 40 -14.95 -3.29 0.46
CA LEU A 40 -16.36 -3.59 0.28
C LEU A 40 -17.23 -2.35 0.04
N ASN A 41 -16.82 -1.19 0.55
CA ASN A 41 -17.62 0.04 0.52
C ASN A 41 -17.02 1.15 -0.37
N ASN A 42 -16.04 0.82 -1.22
CA ASN A 42 -15.34 1.77 -2.08
C ASN A 42 -14.66 2.92 -1.31
N GLU A 43 -14.18 2.63 -0.10
CA GLU A 43 -13.58 3.60 0.81
C GLU A 43 -12.22 4.11 0.32
N LEU A 44 -11.55 3.36 -0.57
CA LEU A 44 -10.27 3.77 -1.15
C LEU A 44 -10.42 4.67 -2.38
N ASN A 45 -11.56 4.62 -3.08
CA ASN A 45 -11.78 5.37 -4.32
C ASN A 45 -11.58 6.90 -4.19
N PRO A 46 -11.96 7.57 -3.08
CA PRO A 46 -11.75 9.00 -2.93
C PRO A 46 -10.29 9.46 -3.00
N PHE A 47 -9.34 8.57 -2.72
CA PHE A 47 -7.90 8.88 -2.72
C PHE A 47 -7.24 8.71 -4.09
N VAL A 48 -7.92 8.06 -5.05
CA VAL A 48 -7.37 7.80 -6.38
C VAL A 48 -7.25 9.10 -7.19
N GLY A 49 -6.08 9.31 -7.80
CA GLY A 49 -5.79 10.46 -8.64
C GLY A 49 -4.35 10.97 -8.51
N ILE A 50 -4.09 12.10 -9.17
CA ILE A 50 -2.84 12.83 -9.08
C ILE A 50 -3.01 13.97 -8.08
N TRP A 51 -2.08 14.09 -7.15
CA TRP A 51 -2.10 15.02 -6.04
C TRP A 51 -0.81 15.80 -5.96
N ILE A 52 -0.90 17.12 -5.85
CA ILE A 52 0.25 18.02 -5.76
C ILE A 52 0.27 18.69 -4.38
N GLY A 53 1.44 18.67 -3.75
CA GLY A 53 1.71 19.33 -2.48
C GLY A 53 3.06 20.04 -2.51
N HIS A 54 3.25 20.99 -1.61
CA HIS A 54 4.49 21.75 -1.49
C HIS A 54 4.99 21.71 -0.05
N TYR A 55 6.27 21.40 0.12
CA TYR A 55 6.88 21.30 1.45
C TYR A 55 8.35 21.73 1.41
N ASN A 56 8.73 22.68 2.26
CA ASN A 56 10.11 23.17 2.40
C ASN A 56 10.79 23.50 1.06
N GLY A 57 10.08 24.24 0.18
CA GLY A 57 10.60 24.64 -1.13
C GLY A 57 10.64 23.53 -2.19
N LYS A 58 10.10 22.34 -1.89
CA LYS A 58 9.98 21.22 -2.83
C LYS A 58 8.54 21.04 -3.30
N SER A 59 8.36 20.62 -4.54
CA SER A 59 7.08 20.12 -5.04
C SER A 59 7.04 18.60 -4.94
N VAL A 60 5.93 18.06 -4.46
CA VAL A 60 5.68 16.61 -4.38
C VAL A 60 4.45 16.28 -5.20
N LYS A 61 4.63 15.38 -6.17
CA LYS A 61 3.55 14.77 -6.93
C LYS A 61 3.32 13.37 -6.38
N LEU A 62 2.07 13.05 -6.04
CA LEU A 62 1.62 11.70 -5.75
C LEU A 62 0.69 11.26 -6.89
N GLU A 63 0.87 10.06 -7.38
CA GLU A 63 -0.07 9.37 -8.26
C GLU A 63 -0.55 8.13 -7.50
N ILE A 64 -1.81 8.16 -7.09
CA ILE A 64 -2.42 7.14 -6.24
C ILE A 64 -3.37 6.32 -7.10
N VAL A 65 -3.11 5.02 -7.19
CA VAL A 65 -3.95 4.06 -7.91
C VAL A 65 -4.50 3.01 -6.95
N LYS A 66 -5.75 2.62 -7.14
CA LYS A 66 -6.31 1.44 -6.46
C LYS A 66 -6.00 0.21 -7.30
N GLN A 67 -5.41 -0.80 -6.68
CA GLN A 67 -5.21 -2.12 -7.27
C GLN A 67 -6.08 -3.12 -6.51
N GLU A 68 -6.91 -3.85 -7.26
CA GLU A 68 -7.76 -4.88 -6.69
C GLU A 68 -7.01 -6.22 -6.62
N HIS A 69 -7.32 -7.02 -5.61
CA HIS A 69 -6.79 -8.39 -5.46
C HIS A 69 -5.26 -8.48 -5.58
N ARG A 70 -4.52 -7.51 -5.05
CA ARG A 70 -3.06 -7.53 -5.10
C ARG A 70 -2.52 -8.53 -4.09
N SER A 71 -1.59 -9.39 -4.49
CA SER A 71 -0.90 -10.30 -3.58
C SER A 71 0.12 -9.57 -2.70
N PHE A 72 0.12 -9.88 -1.41
CA PHE A 72 1.11 -9.41 -0.45
C PHE A 72 1.63 -10.58 0.39
N ARG A 73 2.87 -10.45 0.86
CA ARG A 73 3.52 -11.40 1.77
C ARG A 73 3.70 -10.80 3.16
N LEU A 74 3.39 -11.59 4.18
CA LEU A 74 3.67 -11.21 5.56
C LEU A 74 5.18 -11.27 5.84
N PRO A 75 5.77 -10.28 6.54
CA PRO A 75 7.17 -10.35 6.93
C PRO A 75 7.44 -11.61 7.76
N ASN A 76 8.49 -12.35 7.40
CA ASN A 76 8.92 -13.59 8.07
C ASN A 76 8.00 -14.82 7.89
N LEU A 77 7.00 -14.75 7.00
CA LEU A 77 6.16 -15.88 6.62
C LEU A 77 6.22 -16.09 5.10
N LEU A 78 6.12 -17.35 4.66
CA LEU A 78 5.94 -17.68 3.23
C LEU A 78 4.49 -17.50 2.77
N ASP A 79 3.61 -17.10 3.68
CA ASP A 79 2.17 -17.00 3.48
C ASP A 79 1.80 -15.73 2.72
N VAL A 80 0.95 -15.92 1.71
CA VAL A 80 0.41 -14.85 0.87
C VAL A 80 -1.03 -14.57 1.28
N TYR A 81 -1.40 -13.29 1.28
CA TYR A 81 -2.78 -12.83 1.30
C TYR A 81 -3.02 -11.90 0.11
N TYR A 82 -4.28 -11.63 -0.19
CA TYR A 82 -4.68 -10.71 -1.24
C TYR A 82 -5.36 -9.51 -0.63
N GLN A 83 -5.19 -8.33 -1.23
CA GLN A 83 -5.81 -7.12 -0.72
C GLN A 83 -6.12 -6.10 -1.84
N ASP A 84 -7.25 -5.42 -1.70
CA ASP A 84 -7.49 -4.15 -2.39
C ASP A 84 -6.67 -3.07 -1.72
N ALA A 85 -5.73 -2.50 -2.45
CA ALA A 85 -4.77 -1.55 -1.89
C ALA A 85 -4.60 -0.30 -2.77
N LEU A 86 -4.38 0.83 -2.12
CA LEU A 86 -3.79 1.99 -2.77
C LEU A 86 -2.30 1.75 -2.95
N ILE A 87 -1.80 1.96 -4.16
CA ILE A 87 -0.38 2.02 -4.48
C ILE A 87 -0.03 3.47 -4.80
N VAL A 88 0.98 4.01 -4.13
CA VAL A 88 1.37 5.40 -4.29
C VAL A 88 2.68 5.49 -5.06
N LYS A 89 2.62 6.12 -6.22
CA LYS A 89 3.78 6.62 -6.94
C LYS A 89 4.06 8.04 -6.54
N PHE A 90 5.33 8.42 -6.45
CA PHE A 90 5.71 9.78 -6.11
C PHE A 90 6.91 10.28 -6.90
N GLU A 91 6.94 11.60 -7.05
CA GLU A 91 8.09 12.38 -7.51
C GLU A 91 8.27 13.57 -6.57
N VAL A 92 9.51 13.79 -6.13
CA VAL A 92 9.91 14.98 -5.37
C VAL A 92 10.89 15.79 -6.22
N LYS A 93 10.60 17.07 -6.40
CA LYS A 93 11.47 18.02 -7.12
C LYS A 93 11.86 19.20 -6.24
N ASP A 94 13.04 19.75 -6.47
CA ASP A 94 13.46 21.00 -5.83
C ASP A 94 12.78 22.23 -6.46
N SER A 95 13.09 23.42 -5.93
CA SER A 95 12.55 24.70 -6.44
C SER A 95 12.97 25.03 -7.87
N ASN A 96 14.00 24.36 -8.40
CA ASN A 96 14.50 24.53 -9.77
C ASN A 96 13.96 23.43 -10.71
N ASN A 97 12.96 22.66 -10.28
CA ASN A 97 12.38 21.51 -10.98
C ASN A 97 13.32 20.32 -11.22
N ASN A 98 14.46 20.24 -10.52
CA ASN A 98 15.33 19.06 -10.58
C ASN A 98 14.69 17.90 -9.81
N LEU A 99 14.70 16.70 -10.40
CA LEU A 99 14.21 15.49 -9.74
C LEU A 99 15.15 15.08 -8.61
N LEU A 100 14.64 15.06 -7.38
CA LEU A 100 15.38 14.63 -6.20
C LEU A 100 15.16 13.14 -5.90
N GLN A 101 13.91 12.67 -6.01
CA GLN A 101 13.57 11.26 -5.76
C GLN A 101 12.29 10.87 -6.50
N SER A 102 12.21 9.62 -6.94
CA SER A 102 10.97 9.00 -7.42
C SER A 102 10.96 7.50 -7.12
N ASN A 103 9.77 6.89 -7.20
CA ASN A 103 9.59 5.44 -7.09
C ASN A 103 8.92 4.84 -8.34
N SER A 104 9.11 5.47 -9.51
CA SER A 104 8.50 5.03 -10.77
C SER A 104 8.89 3.59 -11.17
N THR A 105 10.11 3.17 -10.84
CA THR A 105 10.65 1.84 -11.15
C THR A 105 10.28 0.77 -10.12
N THR A 106 9.78 1.15 -8.95
CA THR A 106 9.39 0.23 -7.86
C THR A 106 8.18 -0.63 -8.27
N GLN A 107 8.20 -1.94 -8.04
CA GLN A 107 7.11 -2.84 -8.45
C GLN A 107 6.57 -3.71 -7.31
N HIS A 108 7.45 -4.17 -6.43
CA HIS A 108 7.13 -5.16 -5.39
C HIS A 108 7.10 -4.53 -3.99
N GLU A 109 6.38 -5.14 -3.04
CA GLU A 109 6.19 -4.57 -1.70
C GLU A 109 7.46 -4.45 -0.86
N TYR A 110 8.57 -5.08 -1.27
CA TYR A 110 9.86 -5.02 -0.60
C TYR A 110 10.86 -4.11 -1.31
N ASP A 111 10.49 -3.57 -2.47
CA ASP A 111 11.35 -2.63 -3.18
C ASP A 111 11.51 -1.35 -2.35
N LYS A 112 12.68 -0.73 -2.41
CA LYS A 112 12.89 0.59 -1.81
C LYS A 112 11.93 1.61 -2.41
N ASN A 113 11.53 2.56 -1.58
CA ASN A 113 10.55 3.60 -1.87
C ASN A 113 9.14 3.11 -2.23
N PHE A 114 8.79 1.85 -1.95
CA PHE A 114 7.45 1.35 -2.15
C PHE A 114 6.50 1.93 -1.10
N ILE A 115 5.29 2.29 -1.55
CA ILE A 115 4.23 2.80 -0.71
C ILE A 115 2.92 2.10 -1.07
N ALA A 116 2.29 1.46 -0.08
CA ALA A 116 0.96 0.87 -0.24
C ALA A 116 0.11 1.01 1.02
N SER A 117 -1.22 1.03 0.87
CA SER A 117 -2.14 0.97 2.00
C SER A 117 -2.11 -0.38 2.68
N MET A 118 -2.01 -0.38 4.02
CA MET A 118 -2.11 -1.57 4.86
C MET A 118 -3.53 -1.83 5.33
N TYR A 119 -4.21 -0.80 5.84
CA TYR A 119 -5.56 -0.93 6.38
C TYR A 119 -6.26 0.44 6.41
N LEU A 120 -7.58 0.39 6.63
CA LEU A 120 -8.40 1.57 6.88
C LEU A 120 -8.91 1.56 8.33
N LYS A 121 -8.82 2.69 9.01
CA LYS A 121 -9.38 2.87 10.36
C LYS A 121 -9.86 4.30 10.56
N ASN A 122 -11.12 4.46 10.95
CA ASN A 122 -11.74 5.77 11.24
C ASN A 122 -11.48 6.80 10.11
N ASP A 123 -11.84 6.45 8.86
CA ASP A 123 -11.67 7.26 7.65
C ASP A 123 -10.21 7.68 7.34
N THR A 124 -9.25 7.03 8.00
CA THR A 124 -7.83 7.21 7.77
C THR A 124 -7.29 5.98 7.07
N VAL A 125 -6.78 6.18 5.86
CA VAL A 125 -6.05 5.14 5.15
C VAL A 125 -4.61 5.16 5.65
N ASN A 126 -4.19 4.05 6.22
CA ASN A 126 -2.84 3.88 6.71
C ASN A 126 -1.99 3.25 5.61
N LEU A 127 -0.94 3.95 5.18
CA LEU A 127 0.05 3.46 4.22
C LEU A 127 1.33 3.08 4.93
N TYR A 128 2.01 2.08 4.38
CA TYR A 128 3.38 1.74 4.72
C TYR A 128 4.33 2.25 3.65
N TYR A 129 5.43 2.87 4.06
CA TYR A 129 6.55 3.22 3.22
C TYR A 129 7.77 2.38 3.60
N THR A 130 8.39 1.72 2.62
CA THR A 130 9.53 0.81 2.86
C THR A 130 10.85 1.54 3.14
N GLY A 131 10.89 2.86 3.01
CA GLY A 131 12.10 3.65 3.18
C GLY A 131 12.94 3.79 1.92
N THR A 132 13.92 4.69 1.97
CA THR A 132 14.91 4.88 0.90
C THR A 132 16.01 3.82 0.99
N ASN A 133 17.22 4.11 0.50
CA ASN A 133 18.36 3.23 0.63
C ASN A 133 18.52 2.75 2.08
N CYS A 134 18.73 1.44 2.24
CA CYS A 134 18.89 0.77 3.53
C CYS A 134 17.65 0.83 4.45
N GLY A 135 16.47 1.10 3.87
CA GLY A 135 15.22 1.24 4.61
C GLY A 135 15.09 2.55 5.37
N VAL A 136 16.02 3.50 5.22
CA VAL A 136 15.98 4.75 6.00
C VAL A 136 14.66 5.49 5.76
N GLY A 137 14.01 5.89 6.86
CA GLY A 137 12.70 6.54 6.83
C GLY A 137 11.54 5.58 6.61
N TRP A 138 11.72 4.26 6.64
CA TRP A 138 10.57 3.35 6.63
C TRP A 138 9.58 3.74 7.74
N GLY A 139 8.29 3.57 7.49
CA GLY A 139 7.30 4.00 8.47
C GLY A 139 5.90 4.15 7.89
N THR A 140 5.10 4.89 8.63
CA THR A 140 3.66 4.96 8.41
C THR A 140 3.28 6.31 7.85
N ILE A 141 2.37 6.33 6.88
CA ILE A 141 1.76 7.55 6.36
C ILE A 141 0.25 7.45 6.54
N ASN A 142 -0.35 8.44 7.19
CA ASN A 142 -1.80 8.58 7.28
C ASN A 142 -2.30 9.49 6.16
N LEU A 143 -3.18 8.95 5.32
CA LEU A 143 -3.97 9.72 4.37
C LEU A 143 -5.40 9.91 4.89
N LYS A 144 -5.89 11.14 4.88
CA LYS A 144 -7.29 11.47 5.17
C LYS A 144 -7.88 12.32 4.06
N LYS A 145 -9.14 12.06 3.72
CA LYS A 145 -9.91 12.93 2.83
C LYS A 145 -10.31 14.19 3.59
N LEU A 146 -10.04 15.35 3.02
CA LEU A 146 -10.50 16.65 3.55
C LEU A 146 -11.70 17.18 2.77
N SER A 147 -11.66 17.02 1.45
CA SER A 147 -12.73 17.33 0.50
C SER A 147 -12.57 16.46 -0.75
N ASP A 148 -13.40 16.66 -1.78
CA ASP A 148 -13.25 15.91 -3.04
C ASP A 148 -11.94 16.22 -3.78
N ASN A 149 -11.35 17.39 -3.52
CA ASN A 149 -10.14 17.86 -4.18
C ASN A 149 -8.95 18.03 -3.23
N GLN A 150 -9.06 17.62 -1.97
CA GLN A 150 -7.98 17.74 -0.99
C GLN A 150 -7.85 16.51 -0.11
N ILE A 151 -6.61 16.09 0.11
CA ILE A 151 -6.23 15.07 1.09
C ILE A 151 -5.16 15.63 2.02
N SER A 152 -5.14 15.16 3.27
CA SER A 152 -4.04 15.43 4.20
C SER A 152 -3.09 14.23 4.25
N TRP A 153 -1.80 14.53 4.29
CA TRP A 153 -0.69 13.60 4.45
C TRP A 153 -0.02 13.84 5.79
N SER A 154 0.11 12.79 6.61
CA SER A 154 0.91 12.84 7.84
C SER A 154 1.87 11.66 7.86
N TYR A 155 3.17 11.93 7.90
CA TYR A 155 4.20 10.91 7.80
C TYR A 155 4.97 10.77 9.11
N TYR A 156 5.11 9.51 9.54
CA TYR A 156 5.72 9.09 10.79
C TYR A 156 6.87 8.12 10.48
N PRO A 157 8.08 8.62 10.17
CA PRO A 157 9.23 7.78 9.93
C PRO A 157 9.67 7.08 11.22
N ASN A 158 10.03 5.81 11.11
CA ASN A 158 10.73 5.09 12.18
C ASN A 158 12.25 5.27 12.06
N SER A 159 12.95 5.00 13.16
CA SER A 159 14.41 4.99 13.18
C SER A 159 14.95 3.68 12.60
N THR A 160 16.12 3.78 11.96
CA THR A 160 16.87 2.62 11.46
C THR A 160 18.29 2.71 12.00
N THR A 161 18.76 1.69 12.69
CA THR A 161 20.17 1.61 13.08
C THR A 161 21.01 1.25 11.86
N ILE A 162 21.92 2.13 11.46
CA ILE A 162 22.77 1.94 10.28
C ILE A 162 24.11 1.36 10.68
N THR A 163 24.53 0.31 9.98
CA THR A 163 25.79 -0.40 10.14
C THR A 163 26.38 -0.69 8.76
N THR A 164 27.68 -0.99 8.70
CA THR A 164 28.33 -1.39 7.43
C THR A 164 27.77 -2.68 6.84
N VAL A 165 27.10 -3.52 7.64
CA VAL A 165 26.50 -4.79 7.22
C VAL A 165 25.14 -4.58 6.54
N ASN A 166 24.28 -3.73 7.11
CA ASN A 166 22.94 -3.47 6.56
C ASN A 166 22.88 -2.30 5.56
N CYS A 167 23.95 -1.51 5.47
CA CYS A 167 24.06 -0.38 4.55
C CYS A 167 25.51 -0.17 4.10
N SER A 168 25.93 -0.91 3.07
CA SER A 168 27.27 -0.79 2.49
C SER A 168 27.30 0.23 1.35
N GLY A 169 28.48 0.79 1.07
CA GLY A 169 28.71 1.64 -0.11
C GLY A 169 28.28 3.10 0.01
N ASN A 170 27.98 3.61 1.21
CA ASN A 170 27.62 5.01 1.49
C ASN A 170 26.56 5.60 0.54
N PRO A 171 25.38 4.96 0.37
CA PRO A 171 24.33 5.48 -0.50
C PRO A 171 23.71 6.77 0.07
N ASP A 172 23.01 7.55 -0.76
CA ASP A 172 22.20 8.68 -0.28
C ASP A 172 21.05 8.16 0.61
N MET A 173 21.08 8.50 1.89
CA MET A 173 20.08 8.10 2.88
C MET A 173 19.06 9.20 3.17
N LYS A 174 19.10 10.32 2.45
CA LYS A 174 18.20 11.44 2.69
C LYS A 174 16.75 11.05 2.37
N ILE A 175 15.86 11.42 3.27
CA ILE A 175 14.42 11.30 3.09
C ILE A 175 13.94 12.56 2.35
N TYR A 176 13.37 12.38 1.15
CA TYR A 176 12.86 13.50 0.36
C TYR A 176 11.34 13.68 0.48
N LEU A 177 10.61 12.64 0.90
CA LEU A 177 9.18 12.74 1.21
C LEU A 177 8.90 13.80 2.30
N PRO A 178 7.71 14.41 2.33
CA PRO A 178 7.34 15.36 3.36
C PRO A 178 7.21 14.70 4.74
N ASP A 179 8.24 14.88 5.55
CA ASP A 179 8.26 14.53 6.98
C ASP A 179 7.57 15.64 7.78
N THR A 180 6.24 15.53 7.88
CA THR A 180 5.36 16.49 8.53
C THR A 180 3.97 15.89 8.74
N GLU A 181 3.16 16.55 9.56
CA GLU A 181 1.76 16.21 9.78
C GLU A 181 0.83 17.16 9.03
N ASN A 182 -0.32 16.63 8.61
CA ASN A 182 -1.43 17.37 8.01
C ASN A 182 -1.05 18.22 6.78
N LEU A 183 -0.02 17.83 6.02
CA LEU A 183 0.31 18.47 4.76
C LEU A 183 -0.83 18.26 3.77
N VAL A 184 -1.38 19.35 3.25
CA VAL A 184 -2.47 19.30 2.28
C VAL A 184 -1.92 19.10 0.89
N PHE A 185 -2.43 18.08 0.20
CA PHE A 185 -2.28 17.92 -1.23
C PHE A 185 -3.59 18.27 -1.93
N THR A 186 -3.48 18.88 -3.11
CA THR A 186 -4.62 19.23 -3.95
C THR A 186 -4.65 18.38 -5.20
N LYS A 187 -5.83 17.95 -5.63
CA LYS A 187 -6.03 17.13 -6.82
C LYS A 187 -5.71 17.95 -8.09
N GLN A 188 -5.06 17.32 -9.07
CA GLN A 188 -4.80 17.91 -10.40
C GLN A 188 -5.92 17.59 -11.40
#